data_AF-A0A3P8VMP1-F1
#
_entry.id   AF-A0A3P8VMP1-F1
#
_cell.length_a   1.000
_cell.length_b   1.000
_cell.length_c   1.000
_cell.angle_alpha   90.00
_cell.angle_beta   90.00
_cell.angle_gamma   90.00
#
_symmetry.space_group_name_H-M   'P 1'
#
loop_
_entity.id
_entity.type
_entity.pdbx_description
1 polymer ?
#
loop_
_entity_poly.entity_id
_entity_poly.type
_entity_poly.pdbx_seq_one_letter_code
_entity_poly.pdbx_strand_id
1 'polypeptide(L)'
;KLDKNTLRSYFKQTIHVLATTPVSQIAESEALDPLKESTHHRAPAAPLELQTTDEIPQGFPDRVYLLAAAIFQNNHLQKPAAHRLVNYGKQRGLPLPEVKDEEMRRAAYELAFNTLKYQDLLEDIMIDSCLHLPPSIPDDEMSLAAVVLYDLQDRKFMPRRHHQGQTEEIIAEARSIENYLTGCSTKLAASLARCRIKHNVLSIHCILPRSVRIKQGRSNCLPHYAWVNTMKSSLDEVQAVLKSSGFSQVKSAAHLEGQSFCRDPHCGDLLVFPAGLKPRLNSTNLLTDHKLTIQDKFCSLGPNLVCSVLPARGDVLMVGHFSGLTVAHTASLVAWKHTTQQNSNNQSTVYVCVSGTEARRQEIQQVVTTMGCKSR
;
A
#
# COMPACT_ATOMS: atom_id res chain seq x y z
N LYS A 1 -6.21 8.92 0.01
CA LYS A 1 -4.84 8.81 -0.55
C LYS A 1 -4.05 7.94 0.43
N LEU A 2 -3.45 6.81 0.04
CA LEU A 2 -2.44 6.19 0.93
C LEU A 2 -1.14 6.93 0.66
N ASP A 3 -0.59 7.57 1.69
CA ASP A 3 0.66 8.32 1.61
C ASP A 3 1.81 7.37 1.23
N LYS A 4 2.68 7.81 0.30
CA LYS A 4 3.89 7.09 -0.13
C LYS A 4 4.70 6.61 1.07
N ASN A 5 4.71 7.41 2.15
CA ASN A 5 5.44 7.10 3.38
C ASN A 5 4.73 6.05 4.25
N THR A 6 3.40 6.03 4.28
CA THR A 6 2.61 5.01 4.98
C THR A 6 2.81 3.65 4.32
N LEU A 7 2.69 3.60 2.99
CA LEU A 7 3.02 2.42 2.20
C LEU A 7 4.45 1.96 2.51
N ARG A 8 5.45 2.84 2.38
CA ARG A 8 6.86 2.52 2.66
C ARG A 8 7.14 2.06 4.10
N SER A 9 6.40 2.54 5.10
CA SER A 9 6.54 2.14 6.51
C SER A 9 5.96 0.75 6.78
N TYR A 10 4.73 0.48 6.34
CA TYR A 10 4.15 -0.86 6.37
C TYR A 10 5.02 -1.86 5.57
N PHE A 11 5.65 -1.40 4.49
CA PHE A 11 6.55 -2.19 3.66
C PHE A 11 7.88 -2.52 4.33
N LYS A 12 8.56 -1.57 4.99
CA LYS A 12 9.77 -1.87 5.77
C LYS A 12 9.49 -2.90 6.86
N GLN A 13 8.33 -2.81 7.51
CA GLN A 13 7.96 -3.75 8.57
C GLN A 13 7.63 -5.15 8.03
N THR A 14 7.07 -5.25 6.82
CA THR A 14 6.79 -6.56 6.18
C THR A 14 8.05 -7.20 5.60
N ILE A 15 8.91 -6.42 4.94
CA ILE A 15 10.22 -6.90 4.45
C ILE A 15 11.11 -7.34 5.62
N HIS A 16 11.13 -6.59 6.73
CA HIS A 16 11.87 -6.98 7.94
C HIS A 16 11.36 -8.31 8.52
N VAL A 17 10.04 -8.55 8.52
CA VAL A 17 9.45 -9.81 9.00
C VAL A 17 9.78 -10.98 8.07
N LEU A 18 9.81 -10.76 6.75
CA LEU A 18 10.25 -11.77 5.79
C LEU A 18 11.76 -12.06 5.92
N ALA A 19 12.58 -11.04 6.20
CA ALA A 19 14.03 -11.19 6.35
C ALA A 19 14.48 -11.83 7.67
N THR A 20 13.63 -11.85 8.71
CA THR A 20 13.98 -12.32 10.06
C THR A 20 13.39 -13.68 10.44
N THR A 21 12.63 -14.31 9.54
CA THR A 21 12.02 -15.62 9.82
C THR A 21 12.70 -16.71 9.00
N PRO A 22 13.62 -17.52 9.57
CA PRO A 22 14.15 -18.67 8.87
C PRO A 22 13.05 -19.72 8.68
N VAL A 23 12.95 -20.27 7.46
CA VAL A 23 11.99 -21.31 7.06
C VAL A 23 12.20 -22.64 7.81
N SER A 24 13.30 -22.81 8.54
CA SER A 24 13.76 -24.09 9.07
C SER A 24 13.47 -24.36 10.55
N GLN A 25 12.66 -23.56 11.25
CA GLN A 25 12.23 -23.90 12.62
C GLN A 25 10.75 -23.64 12.83
N ILE A 26 9.93 -24.63 12.46
CA ILE A 26 8.56 -24.78 12.98
C ILE A 26 8.56 -26.10 13.75
N ALA A 27 9.13 -26.08 14.95
CA ALA A 27 8.80 -27.06 15.98
C ALA A 27 7.56 -26.53 16.70
N GLU A 28 6.54 -27.39 16.79
CA GLU A 28 5.31 -27.15 17.50
C GLU A 28 5.59 -26.76 18.96
N SER A 29 5.04 -25.62 19.38
CA SER A 29 4.91 -25.27 20.78
C SER A 29 3.48 -24.81 20.98
N GLU A 30 2.62 -25.74 21.39
CA GLU A 30 1.33 -25.45 22.01
C GLU A 30 1.57 -24.57 23.25
N ALA A 31 1.13 -23.32 23.20
CA ALA A 31 1.05 -22.47 24.38
C ALA A 31 -0.36 -21.87 24.45
N LEU A 32 -1.15 -22.50 25.33
CA LEU A 32 -2.39 -22.10 25.99
C LEU A 32 -3.17 -20.90 25.43
N ASP A 33 -4.34 -21.24 24.90
CA ASP A 33 -5.46 -20.38 24.51
C ASP A 33 -6.25 -19.91 25.75
N PRO A 34 -6.33 -18.61 26.08
CA PRO A 34 -7.28 -18.11 27.05
C PRO A 34 -8.41 -17.40 26.30
N LEU A 35 -9.34 -18.18 25.73
CA LEU A 35 -10.68 -17.75 25.26
C LEU A 35 -11.49 -19.01 24.87
N LYS A 36 -11.88 -19.79 25.87
CA LYS A 36 -13.03 -20.71 25.76
C LYS A 36 -14.25 -20.03 26.38
N GLU A 37 -15.39 -20.25 25.73
CA GLU A 37 -16.75 -19.73 25.96
C GLU A 37 -17.08 -18.46 25.15
N SER A 38 -18.10 -18.40 24.28
CA SER A 38 -19.29 -19.25 24.10
C SER A 38 -19.64 -19.43 22.62
N THR A 39 -20.00 -20.67 22.27
CA THR A 39 -20.44 -21.15 20.96
C THR A 39 -21.76 -20.53 20.49
N HIS A 40 -21.69 -19.73 19.42
CA HIS A 40 -22.67 -19.69 18.34
C HIS A 40 -21.92 -19.60 17.01
N HIS A 41 -21.39 -20.74 16.55
CA HIS A 41 -20.77 -20.82 15.23
C HIS A 41 -21.85 -20.77 14.15
N ARG A 42 -22.08 -19.59 13.57
CA ARG A 42 -22.56 -19.50 12.20
C ARG A 42 -21.38 -19.84 11.30
N ALA A 43 -21.57 -20.86 10.45
CA ALA A 43 -20.57 -21.29 9.49
C ALA A 43 -20.02 -20.08 8.71
N PRO A 44 -18.71 -19.99 8.47
CA PRO A 44 -18.19 -18.97 7.58
C PRO A 44 -18.84 -19.16 6.21
N ALA A 45 -19.44 -18.10 5.68
CA ALA A 45 -20.00 -18.10 4.34
C ALA A 45 -18.91 -18.59 3.37
N ALA A 46 -19.28 -19.57 2.54
CA ALA A 46 -18.42 -20.08 1.48
C ALA A 46 -17.85 -18.91 0.66
N PRO A 47 -16.60 -18.99 0.18
CA PRO A 47 -16.07 -17.99 -0.73
C PRO A 47 -17.03 -17.88 -1.92
N LEU A 48 -17.51 -16.67 -2.20
CA LEU A 48 -18.32 -16.40 -3.38
C LEU A 48 -17.54 -16.91 -4.61
N GLU A 49 -18.02 -17.99 -5.21
CA GLU A 49 -17.56 -18.47 -6.50
C GLU A 49 -17.83 -17.35 -7.50
N LEU A 50 -16.76 -16.67 -7.90
CA LEU A 50 -16.75 -15.72 -9.01
C LEU A 50 -17.22 -16.48 -10.26
N GLN A 51 -18.37 -16.08 -10.78
CA GLN A 51 -18.89 -16.51 -12.08
C GLN A 51 -17.79 -16.31 -13.13
N THR A 52 -17.33 -17.40 -13.73
CA THR A 52 -16.37 -17.39 -14.83
C THR A 52 -17.08 -16.91 -16.10
N THR A 53 -17.01 -15.60 -16.37
CA THR A 53 -17.01 -15.13 -17.75
C THR A 53 -15.67 -15.57 -18.37
N ASP A 54 -15.70 -16.18 -19.56
CA ASP A 54 -14.53 -16.49 -20.40
C ASP A 54 -13.87 -15.20 -20.95
N GLU A 55 -13.66 -14.21 -20.09
CA GLU A 55 -12.96 -13.00 -20.41
C GLU A 55 -11.46 -13.25 -20.24
N ILE A 56 -10.70 -13.10 -21.34
CA ILE A 56 -9.24 -13.12 -21.27
C ILE A 56 -8.81 -12.09 -20.21
N PRO A 57 -8.03 -12.50 -19.20
CA PRO A 57 -7.68 -11.62 -18.09
C PRO A 57 -7.02 -10.33 -18.56
N GLN A 58 -7.46 -9.21 -17.98
CA GLN A 58 -6.83 -7.91 -18.17
C GLN A 58 -5.53 -7.90 -17.35
N GLY A 59 -4.38 -7.98 -18.02
CA GLY A 59 -3.08 -7.79 -17.39
C GLY A 59 -2.84 -6.30 -17.07
N PHE A 60 -1.65 -5.98 -16.56
CA PHE A 60 -1.26 -4.59 -16.30
C PHE A 60 -0.74 -3.90 -17.57
N PRO A 61 -0.63 -2.57 -17.64
CA PRO A 61 0.11 -1.93 -18.73
C PRO A 61 1.62 -2.23 -18.71
N ASP A 62 2.30 -2.18 -19.85
CA ASP A 62 3.75 -2.47 -19.95
C ASP A 62 4.59 -1.63 -18.97
N ARG A 63 4.25 -0.35 -18.83
CA ARG A 63 4.91 0.59 -17.93
C ARG A 63 4.81 0.20 -16.45
N VAL A 64 3.71 -0.47 -16.06
CA VAL A 64 3.53 -1.00 -14.71
C VAL A 64 4.54 -2.10 -14.42
N TYR A 65 4.79 -3.00 -15.38
CA TYR A 65 5.77 -4.06 -15.21
C TYR A 65 7.19 -3.51 -15.05
N LEU A 66 7.61 -2.55 -15.87
CA LEU A 66 8.93 -1.93 -15.71
C LEU A 66 9.09 -1.24 -14.36
N LEU A 67 8.10 -0.44 -13.95
CA LEU A 67 8.17 0.25 -12.67
C LEU A 67 8.18 -0.77 -11.51
N ALA A 68 7.35 -1.80 -11.58
CA ALA A 68 7.32 -2.86 -10.58
C ALA A 68 8.65 -3.65 -10.54
N ALA A 69 9.25 -3.93 -11.69
CA ALA A 69 10.55 -4.60 -11.79
C ALA A 69 11.67 -3.76 -11.17
N ALA A 70 11.70 -2.45 -11.41
CA ALA A 70 12.66 -1.55 -10.77
C ALA A 70 12.48 -1.50 -9.24
N ILE A 71 11.23 -1.48 -8.76
CA ILE A 71 10.93 -1.53 -7.32
C ILE A 71 11.38 -2.87 -6.74
N PHE A 72 11.05 -3.99 -7.37
CA PHE A 72 11.45 -5.33 -6.95
C PHE A 72 12.99 -5.46 -6.94
N GLN A 73 13.67 -5.05 -8.00
CA GLN A 73 15.14 -5.07 -8.11
C GLN A 73 15.82 -4.36 -6.95
N ASN A 74 15.27 -3.21 -6.54
CA ASN A 74 15.82 -2.41 -5.46
C ASN A 74 15.56 -2.98 -4.06
N ASN A 75 14.62 -3.93 -3.91
CA ASN A 75 14.14 -4.40 -2.61
C ASN A 75 14.17 -5.93 -2.41
N HIS A 76 14.48 -6.73 -3.43
CA HIS A 76 14.51 -8.18 -3.29
C HIS A 76 15.61 -8.65 -2.34
N LEU A 77 15.33 -9.78 -1.71
CA LEU A 77 16.27 -10.40 -0.79
C LEU A 77 17.35 -11.11 -1.59
N GLN A 78 18.59 -10.66 -1.48
CA GLN A 78 19.70 -11.30 -2.15
C GLN A 78 20.17 -12.50 -1.34
N LYS A 79 19.95 -13.72 -1.86
CA LYS A 79 20.40 -14.95 -1.19
C LYS A 79 21.93 -15.06 -1.18
N PRO A 80 22.54 -15.71 -0.16
CA PRO A 80 23.97 -16.02 -0.17
C PRO A 80 24.37 -16.79 -1.42
N ALA A 81 25.59 -16.59 -1.92
CA ALA A 81 26.04 -17.18 -3.19
C ALA A 81 25.85 -18.70 -3.26
N ALA A 82 26.05 -19.42 -2.15
CA ALA A 82 25.87 -20.87 -2.07
C ALA A 82 24.43 -21.37 -2.32
N HIS A 83 23.42 -20.49 -2.19
CA HIS A 83 22.00 -20.83 -2.33
C HIS A 83 21.33 -20.00 -3.44
N ARG A 84 22.11 -19.31 -4.28
CA ARG A 84 21.62 -18.40 -5.30
C ARG A 84 21.61 -19.08 -6.66
N LEU A 85 20.49 -19.72 -6.99
CA LEU A 85 20.27 -20.32 -8.31
C LEU A 85 19.64 -19.32 -9.30
N VAL A 86 18.79 -18.41 -8.82
CA VAL A 86 18.25 -17.30 -9.61
C VAL A 86 19.07 -16.04 -9.33
N ASN A 87 19.57 -15.39 -10.38
CA ASN A 87 20.35 -14.16 -10.27
C ASN A 87 19.61 -12.98 -10.91
N TYR A 88 19.42 -11.92 -10.13
CA TYR A 88 18.75 -10.69 -10.55
C TYR A 88 19.76 -9.60 -10.95
N GLY A 89 20.98 -9.98 -11.30
CA GLY A 89 22.06 -9.05 -11.60
C GLY A 89 22.53 -8.23 -10.39
N LYS A 90 23.45 -7.30 -10.64
CA LYS A 90 24.13 -6.49 -9.60
C LYS A 90 23.56 -5.08 -9.42
N GLN A 91 22.66 -4.65 -10.30
CA GLN A 91 22.16 -3.29 -10.27
C GLN A 91 21.27 -3.06 -9.04
N ARG A 92 21.55 -2.00 -8.28
CA ARG A 92 20.80 -1.58 -7.10
C ARG A 92 20.69 -0.06 -7.11
N GLY A 93 19.61 0.47 -6.54
CA GLY A 93 19.35 1.91 -6.51
C GLY A 93 18.95 2.46 -7.88
N LEU A 94 18.31 1.65 -8.72
CA LEU A 94 17.81 2.09 -10.02
C LEU A 94 16.83 3.25 -9.83
N PRO A 95 16.95 4.34 -10.61
CA PRO A 95 15.98 5.41 -10.59
C PRO A 95 14.63 4.83 -11.02
N LEU A 96 13.59 5.13 -10.25
CA LEU A 96 12.24 4.71 -10.62
C LEU A 96 11.78 5.54 -11.83
N PRO A 97 11.25 4.90 -12.90
CA PRO A 97 10.65 5.62 -14.00
C PRO A 97 9.62 6.64 -13.50
N GLU A 98 9.67 7.87 -14.00
CA GLU A 98 8.65 8.86 -13.64
C GLU A 98 7.30 8.41 -14.18
N VAL A 99 6.32 8.34 -13.28
CA VAL A 99 4.92 8.04 -13.59
C VAL A 99 4.06 9.09 -12.89
N LYS A 100 3.39 9.93 -13.69
CA LYS A 100 2.47 10.97 -13.22
C LYS A 100 1.14 10.38 -12.76
N ASP A 101 0.72 9.29 -13.39
CA ASP A 101 -0.51 8.59 -13.03
C ASP A 101 -0.35 7.85 -11.69
N GLU A 102 -1.14 8.30 -10.72
CA GLU A 102 -1.19 7.75 -9.37
C GLU A 102 -1.77 6.33 -9.31
N GLU A 103 -2.66 5.97 -10.23
CA GLU A 103 -3.25 4.63 -10.30
C GLU A 103 -2.26 3.62 -10.85
N MET A 104 -1.64 3.92 -12.00
CA MET A 104 -0.53 3.14 -12.54
C MET A 104 0.60 2.96 -11.52
N ARG A 105 0.97 4.03 -10.81
CA ARG A 105 2.00 3.96 -9.78
C ARG A 105 1.57 3.03 -8.64
N ARG A 106 0.32 3.11 -8.18
CA ARG A 106 -0.21 2.22 -7.14
C ARG A 106 -0.18 0.77 -7.58
N ALA A 107 -0.64 0.48 -8.80
CA ALA A 107 -0.62 -0.85 -9.39
C ALA A 107 0.81 -1.41 -9.43
N ALA A 108 1.80 -0.60 -9.82
CA ALA A 108 3.20 -1.04 -9.85
C ALA A 108 3.76 -1.37 -8.45
N TYR A 109 3.45 -0.55 -7.44
CA TYR A 109 3.85 -0.84 -6.06
C TYR A 109 3.19 -2.10 -5.52
N GLU A 110 1.91 -2.29 -5.79
CA GLU A 110 1.17 -3.48 -5.38
C GLU A 110 1.72 -4.73 -6.04
N LEU A 111 1.96 -4.67 -7.36
CA LEU A 111 2.54 -5.77 -8.12
C LEU A 111 3.94 -6.13 -7.63
N ALA A 112 4.82 -5.14 -7.46
CA ALA A 112 6.16 -5.35 -6.93
C ALA A 112 6.15 -5.95 -5.52
N PHE A 113 5.27 -5.44 -4.64
CA PHE A 113 5.18 -5.93 -3.27
C PHE A 113 4.68 -7.36 -3.20
N ASN A 114 3.65 -7.69 -3.98
CA ASN A 114 3.20 -9.06 -4.09
C ASN A 114 4.30 -9.96 -4.66
N THR A 115 5.04 -9.51 -5.66
CA THR A 115 6.19 -10.25 -6.21
C THR A 115 7.25 -10.51 -5.13
N LEU A 116 7.62 -9.50 -4.33
CA LEU A 116 8.56 -9.65 -3.20
C LEU A 116 8.05 -10.66 -2.16
N LYS A 117 6.76 -10.62 -1.87
CA LYS A 117 6.11 -11.50 -0.90
C LYS A 117 6.20 -12.97 -1.30
N TYR A 118 6.16 -13.25 -2.60
CA TYR A 118 6.26 -14.61 -3.14
C TYR A 118 7.61 -14.89 -3.80
N GLN A 119 8.66 -14.11 -3.51
CA GLN A 119 9.96 -14.26 -4.16
C GLN A 119 10.47 -15.71 -4.13
N ASP A 120 10.46 -16.37 -2.97
CA ASP A 120 10.92 -17.76 -2.84
C ASP A 120 10.12 -18.74 -3.71
N LEU A 121 8.80 -18.59 -3.76
CA LEU A 121 7.94 -19.41 -4.61
C LEU A 121 8.24 -19.19 -6.09
N LEU A 122 8.41 -17.94 -6.50
CA LEU A 122 8.69 -17.58 -7.88
C LEU A 122 10.06 -18.10 -8.31
N GLU A 123 11.05 -18.03 -7.42
CA GLU A 123 12.37 -18.64 -7.64
C GLU A 123 12.28 -20.16 -7.76
N ASP A 124 11.55 -20.85 -6.89
CA ASP A 124 11.33 -22.30 -7.00
C ASP A 124 10.71 -22.68 -8.36
N ILE A 125 9.73 -21.89 -8.84
CA ILE A 125 9.10 -22.10 -10.15
C ILE A 125 10.11 -21.89 -11.29
N MET A 126 10.91 -20.83 -11.22
CA MET A 126 11.94 -20.52 -12.21
C MET A 126 13.04 -21.60 -12.24
N ILE A 127 13.41 -22.14 -11.07
CA ILE A 127 14.41 -23.20 -10.95
C ILE A 127 13.91 -24.50 -11.59
N ASP A 128 12.73 -24.95 -11.18
CA ASP A 128 12.12 -26.21 -11.63
C ASP A 128 11.66 -26.16 -13.10
N SER A 129 11.46 -24.95 -13.65
CA SER A 129 11.21 -24.73 -15.09
C SER A 129 12.49 -24.49 -15.92
N CYS A 130 13.67 -24.56 -15.29
CA CYS A 130 14.98 -24.31 -15.90
C CYS A 130 15.16 -22.91 -16.50
N LEU A 131 14.42 -21.90 -16.03
CA LEU A 131 14.51 -20.52 -16.55
C LEU A 131 15.79 -19.79 -16.13
N HIS A 132 16.51 -20.32 -15.15
CA HIS A 132 17.77 -19.77 -14.64
C HIS A 132 19.00 -20.24 -15.43
N LEU A 133 18.84 -21.13 -16.42
CA LEU A 133 19.94 -21.72 -17.19
C LEU A 133 20.01 -21.14 -18.60
N PRO A 134 21.20 -20.74 -19.10
CA PRO A 134 21.38 -20.28 -20.48
C PRO A 134 20.88 -21.30 -21.53
N PRO A 135 20.34 -20.86 -22.69
CA PRO A 135 20.27 -19.48 -23.21
C PRO A 135 18.98 -18.73 -22.81
N SER A 136 18.52 -18.87 -21.56
CA SER A 136 17.30 -18.24 -21.04
C SER A 136 17.42 -16.72 -20.79
N ILE A 137 16.48 -16.17 -20.02
CA ILE A 137 16.37 -14.77 -19.64
C ILE A 137 17.68 -14.26 -19.00
N PRO A 138 18.24 -13.13 -19.47
CA PRO A 138 19.40 -12.48 -18.86
C PRO A 138 19.18 -12.09 -17.39
N ASP A 139 20.25 -12.10 -16.60
CA ASP A 139 20.22 -11.79 -15.16
C ASP A 139 19.63 -10.39 -14.86
N ASP A 140 19.87 -9.41 -15.72
CA ASP A 140 19.35 -8.03 -15.61
C ASP A 140 17.85 -7.91 -15.91
N GLU A 141 17.29 -8.85 -16.68
CA GLU A 141 15.86 -8.92 -16.97
C GLU A 141 15.10 -9.85 -15.99
N MET A 142 15.80 -10.59 -15.14
CA MET A 142 15.19 -11.56 -14.24
C MET A 142 14.20 -10.93 -13.24
N SER A 143 14.40 -9.66 -12.87
CA SER A 143 13.44 -8.92 -12.03
C SER A 143 12.14 -8.61 -12.75
N LEU A 144 12.22 -8.31 -14.06
CA LEU A 144 11.05 -8.16 -14.90
C LEU A 144 10.34 -9.51 -15.08
N ALA A 145 11.11 -10.59 -15.30
CA ALA A 145 10.57 -11.94 -15.38
C ALA A 145 9.83 -12.36 -14.11
N ALA A 146 10.37 -12.10 -12.92
CA ALA A 146 9.70 -12.42 -11.66
C ALA A 146 8.36 -11.68 -11.51
N VAL A 147 8.33 -10.39 -11.85
CA VAL A 147 7.13 -9.56 -11.80
C VAL A 147 6.07 -10.04 -12.79
N VAL A 148 6.46 -10.31 -14.04
CA VAL A 148 5.55 -10.83 -15.07
C VAL A 148 5.08 -12.23 -14.73
N LEU A 149 5.94 -13.09 -14.16
CA LEU A 149 5.57 -14.44 -13.71
C LEU A 149 4.54 -14.42 -12.59
N TYR A 150 4.68 -13.50 -11.62
CA TYR A 150 3.70 -13.33 -10.54
C TYR A 150 2.31 -12.94 -11.08
N ASP A 151 2.26 -12.08 -12.09
CA ASP A 151 1.00 -11.70 -12.74
C ASP A 151 0.46 -12.85 -13.61
N LEU A 152 1.31 -13.52 -14.39
CA LEU A 152 0.92 -14.65 -15.23
C LEU A 152 0.28 -15.78 -14.42
N GLN A 153 0.84 -16.13 -13.25
CA GLN A 153 0.25 -17.20 -12.44
C GLN A 153 -1.16 -16.85 -11.93
N ASP A 154 -1.43 -15.57 -11.66
CA ASP A 154 -2.75 -15.09 -11.22
C ASP A 154 -3.76 -15.21 -12.36
N ARG A 155 -3.30 -14.93 -13.59
CA ARG A 155 -4.06 -15.09 -14.84
C ARG A 155 -4.04 -16.52 -15.38
N LYS A 156 -3.71 -17.51 -14.55
CA LYS A 156 -3.64 -18.95 -14.91
C LYS A 156 -2.74 -19.24 -16.12
N PHE A 157 -1.64 -18.50 -16.25
CA PHE A 157 -0.66 -18.55 -17.33
C PHE A 157 -1.22 -18.27 -18.73
N MET A 158 -2.36 -17.61 -18.83
CA MET A 158 -2.90 -17.12 -20.10
C MET A 158 -2.21 -15.83 -20.53
N PRO A 159 -2.11 -15.51 -21.83
CA PRO A 159 -1.65 -14.19 -22.27
C PRO A 159 -2.67 -13.12 -21.89
N ARG A 160 -2.20 -11.89 -21.66
CA ARG A 160 -3.10 -10.76 -21.36
C ARG A 160 -3.73 -10.19 -22.62
N ARG A 161 -4.93 -9.61 -22.50
CA ARG A 161 -5.46 -8.73 -23.56
C ARG A 161 -4.62 -7.46 -23.63
N HIS A 162 -4.13 -7.15 -24.82
CA HIS A 162 -3.56 -5.83 -25.09
C HIS A 162 -4.69 -4.86 -25.44
N HIS A 163 -4.68 -3.67 -24.86
CA HIS A 163 -5.70 -2.66 -25.14
C HIS A 163 -5.60 -2.18 -26.58
N GLN A 164 -6.35 -2.82 -27.49
CA GLN A 164 -6.57 -2.31 -28.85
C GLN A 164 -7.45 -1.05 -28.76
N GLY A 165 -6.83 0.11 -28.51
CA GLY A 165 -7.55 1.39 -28.53
C GLY A 165 -6.97 2.50 -27.66
N GLN A 166 -6.00 2.21 -26.79
CA GLN A 166 -5.26 3.25 -26.08
C GLN A 166 -3.85 3.36 -26.64
N THR A 167 -3.31 4.58 -26.66
CA THR A 167 -1.90 4.91 -26.92
C THR A 167 -1.02 4.33 -25.80
N GLU A 168 -1.10 3.03 -25.58
CA GLU A 168 -0.27 2.33 -24.61
C GLU A 168 1.15 2.29 -25.17
N GLU A 169 2.08 2.87 -24.43
CA GLU A 169 3.51 2.79 -24.75
C GLU A 169 3.90 1.31 -24.81
N ILE A 170 4.30 0.85 -26.00
CA ILE A 170 4.78 -0.52 -26.19
C ILE A 170 6.22 -0.57 -25.71
N ILE A 171 6.48 -1.43 -24.73
CA ILE A 171 7.81 -1.64 -24.18
C ILE A 171 8.29 -3.03 -24.60
N ALA A 172 9.29 -3.08 -25.47
CA ALA A 172 9.74 -4.30 -26.13
C ALA A 172 10.22 -5.36 -25.13
N GLU A 173 10.91 -4.95 -24.08
CA GLU A 173 11.45 -5.81 -23.03
C GLU A 173 10.33 -6.52 -22.27
N ALA A 174 9.28 -5.80 -21.87
CA ALA A 174 8.12 -6.35 -21.18
C ALA A 174 7.39 -7.38 -22.05
N ARG A 175 7.21 -7.10 -23.33
CA ARG A 175 6.58 -8.01 -24.29
C ARG A 175 7.42 -9.24 -24.58
N SER A 176 8.73 -9.06 -24.75
CA SER A 176 9.67 -10.15 -24.98
C SER A 176 9.61 -11.18 -23.84
N ILE A 177 9.71 -10.69 -22.60
CA ILE A 177 9.64 -11.52 -21.39
C ILE A 177 8.28 -12.21 -21.26
N GLU A 178 7.17 -11.48 -21.46
CA GLU A 178 5.84 -12.09 -21.40
C GLU A 178 5.66 -13.18 -22.45
N ASN A 179 6.08 -12.94 -23.69
CA ASN A 179 6.00 -13.92 -24.78
C ASN A 179 6.84 -15.18 -24.46
N TYR A 180 8.05 -14.98 -23.95
CA TYR A 180 8.93 -16.08 -23.56
C TYR A 180 8.32 -16.93 -22.44
N LEU A 181 7.81 -16.30 -21.37
CA LEU A 181 7.16 -17.00 -20.26
C LEU A 181 5.87 -17.70 -20.70
N THR A 182 5.07 -17.06 -21.57
CA THR A 182 3.84 -17.65 -22.13
C THR A 182 4.16 -18.88 -22.98
N GLY A 183 5.26 -18.86 -23.75
CA GLY A 183 5.76 -20.02 -24.49
C GLY A 183 6.14 -21.20 -23.60
N CYS A 184 6.41 -20.95 -22.31
CA CYS A 184 6.71 -21.97 -21.31
C CYS A 184 5.55 -22.23 -20.32
N SER A 185 4.34 -21.70 -20.58
CA SER A 185 3.17 -21.73 -19.68
C SER A 185 2.87 -23.11 -19.09
N THR A 186 2.89 -24.17 -19.89
CA THR A 186 2.66 -25.55 -19.40
C THR A 186 3.70 -25.98 -18.37
N LYS A 187 4.98 -25.66 -18.58
CA LYS A 187 6.07 -25.98 -17.64
C LYS A 187 5.89 -25.20 -16.34
N LEU A 188 5.59 -23.90 -16.46
CA LEU A 188 5.39 -23.01 -15.31
C LEU A 188 4.16 -23.42 -14.48
N ALA A 189 3.06 -23.77 -15.14
CA ALA A 189 1.85 -24.27 -14.48
C ALA A 189 2.10 -25.59 -13.75
N ALA A 190 2.82 -26.52 -14.39
CA ALA A 190 3.21 -27.78 -13.77
C ALA A 190 4.16 -27.58 -12.59
N SER A 191 5.09 -26.63 -12.72
CA SER A 191 6.03 -26.25 -11.66
C SER A 191 5.31 -25.65 -10.44
N LEU A 192 4.38 -24.72 -10.66
CA LEU A 192 3.53 -24.19 -9.60
C LEU A 192 2.69 -25.29 -8.93
N ALA A 193 2.14 -26.23 -9.71
CA ALA A 193 1.40 -27.37 -9.17
C ALA A 193 2.28 -28.26 -8.28
N ARG A 194 3.51 -28.58 -8.72
CA ARG A 194 4.50 -29.30 -7.90
C ARG A 194 4.83 -28.56 -6.61
N CYS A 195 5.05 -27.24 -6.68
CA CYS A 195 5.28 -26.42 -5.49
C CYS A 195 4.10 -26.52 -4.51
N ARG A 196 2.86 -26.42 -4.99
CA ARG A 196 1.64 -26.53 -4.17
C ARG A 196 1.51 -27.91 -3.52
N ILE A 197 1.83 -28.99 -4.25
CA ILE A 197 1.83 -30.36 -3.72
C ILE A 197 2.93 -30.52 -2.65
N LYS A 198 4.16 -30.06 -2.94
CA LYS A 198 5.30 -30.09 -2.01
C LYS A 198 4.97 -29.42 -0.67
N HIS A 199 4.25 -28.30 -0.71
CA HIS A 199 3.84 -27.56 0.48
C HIS A 199 2.47 -27.97 1.04
N ASN A 200 1.78 -28.94 0.42
CA ASN A 200 0.42 -29.37 0.77
C ASN A 200 -0.59 -28.21 0.88
N VAL A 201 -0.67 -27.37 -0.15
CA VAL A 201 -1.53 -26.18 -0.17
C VAL A 201 -2.39 -26.07 -1.42
N LEU A 202 -3.61 -25.57 -1.23
CA LEU A 202 -4.57 -25.33 -2.30
C LEU A 202 -4.44 -23.94 -2.94
N SER A 203 -3.62 -23.04 -2.41
CA SER A 203 -3.43 -21.70 -2.98
C SER A 203 -2.05 -21.17 -2.61
N ILE A 204 -1.48 -20.32 -3.46
CA ILE A 204 -0.21 -19.65 -3.16
C ILE A 204 -0.30 -18.80 -1.89
N HIS A 205 -1.48 -18.30 -1.55
CA HIS A 205 -1.71 -17.55 -0.30
C HIS A 205 -1.30 -18.35 0.93
N CYS A 206 -1.50 -19.67 0.91
CA CYS A 206 -1.20 -20.55 2.02
C CYS A 206 0.29 -20.89 2.15
N ILE A 207 1.10 -20.63 1.12
CA ILE A 207 2.57 -20.83 1.14
C ILE A 207 3.23 -19.84 2.10
N LEU A 208 2.63 -18.66 2.26
CA LEU A 208 3.19 -17.62 3.12
C LEU A 208 3.04 -17.96 4.60
N PRO A 209 3.97 -17.51 5.47
CA PRO A 209 3.86 -17.72 6.91
C PRO A 209 2.52 -17.22 7.49
N ARG A 210 1.98 -17.93 8.49
CA ARG A 210 0.70 -17.58 9.16
C ARG A 210 0.69 -16.13 9.65
N SER A 211 1.81 -15.66 10.20
CA SER A 211 1.97 -14.28 10.67
C SER A 211 1.75 -13.24 9.56
N VAL A 212 2.25 -13.52 8.35
CA VAL A 212 2.07 -12.67 7.16
C VAL A 212 0.62 -12.70 6.70
N ARG A 213 -0.01 -13.88 6.66
CA ARG A 213 -1.42 -14.02 6.26
C ARG A 213 -2.37 -13.30 7.21
N ILE A 214 -2.16 -13.41 8.52
CA ILE A 214 -2.96 -12.68 9.53
C ILE A 214 -2.82 -11.17 9.33
N LYS A 215 -1.59 -10.67 9.13
CA LYS A 215 -1.37 -9.24 8.87
C LYS A 215 -2.07 -8.77 7.59
N GLN A 216 -2.03 -9.57 6.53
CA GLN A 216 -2.73 -9.25 5.28
C GLN A 216 -4.26 -9.23 5.46
N GLY A 217 -4.82 -10.23 6.13
CA GLY A 217 -6.25 -10.26 6.44
C GLY A 217 -6.69 -9.05 7.25
N ARG A 218 -5.89 -8.67 8.27
CA ARG A 218 -6.13 -7.45 9.06
C ARG A 218 -6.04 -6.18 8.22
N SER A 219 -5.06 -6.08 7.32
CA SER A 219 -4.87 -4.91 6.45
C SER A 219 -6.12 -4.62 5.61
N ASN A 220 -6.79 -5.65 5.12
CA ASN A 220 -8.02 -5.49 4.31
C ASN A 220 -9.21 -5.01 5.14
N CYS A 221 -9.15 -5.15 6.46
CA CYS A 221 -10.20 -4.75 7.39
C CYS A 221 -9.85 -3.49 8.19
N LEU A 222 -8.68 -2.88 7.96
CA LEU A 222 -8.28 -1.68 8.70
C LEU A 222 -9.21 -0.52 8.37
N PRO A 223 -9.77 0.15 9.39
CA PRO A 223 -10.58 1.33 9.16
C PRO A 223 -9.74 2.43 8.52
N HIS A 224 -10.39 3.28 7.75
CA HIS A 224 -9.79 4.49 7.24
C HIS A 224 -9.92 5.62 8.25
N TYR A 225 -8.78 6.23 8.58
CA TYR A 225 -8.74 7.46 9.36
C TYR A 225 -8.62 8.63 8.42
N ALA A 226 -9.35 9.69 8.70
CA ALA A 226 -9.22 10.92 7.95
C ALA A 226 -9.33 12.13 8.87
N TRP A 227 -8.39 13.06 8.74
CA TRP A 227 -8.42 14.31 9.48
C TRP A 227 -9.16 15.39 8.68
N VAL A 228 -9.91 16.21 9.39
CA VAL A 228 -10.60 17.37 8.83
C VAL A 228 -9.63 18.52 8.68
N ASN A 229 -9.54 19.06 7.47
CA ASN A 229 -8.69 20.18 7.16
C ASN A 229 -9.34 21.49 7.60
N THR A 230 -8.99 21.93 8.81
CA THR A 230 -9.49 23.16 9.43
C THR A 230 -9.15 24.44 8.67
N MET A 231 -8.22 24.40 7.70
CA MET A 231 -7.96 25.52 6.79
C MET A 231 -9.02 25.68 5.70
N LYS A 232 -9.80 24.64 5.40
CA LYS A 232 -10.76 24.62 4.29
C LYS A 232 -12.20 24.34 4.70
N SER A 233 -12.41 23.77 5.87
CA SER A 233 -13.73 23.37 6.35
C SER A 233 -13.73 23.21 7.87
N SER A 234 -14.91 23.11 8.47
CA SER A 234 -15.04 22.75 9.88
C SER A 234 -15.45 21.29 10.03
N LEU A 235 -15.25 20.73 11.22
CA LEU A 235 -15.71 19.38 11.52
C LEU A 235 -17.24 19.26 11.35
N ASP A 236 -17.99 20.29 11.73
CA ASP A 236 -19.45 20.29 11.64
C ASP A 236 -19.91 20.32 10.18
N GLU A 237 -19.25 21.12 9.32
CA GLU A 237 -19.53 21.16 7.88
C GLU A 237 -19.26 19.79 7.23
N VAL A 238 -18.10 19.19 7.52
CA VAL A 238 -17.76 17.85 7.01
C VAL A 238 -18.80 16.82 7.46
N GLN A 239 -19.19 16.82 8.73
CA GLN A 239 -20.21 15.90 9.24
C GLN A 239 -21.59 16.14 8.61
N ALA A 240 -21.96 17.40 8.35
CA ALA A 240 -23.20 17.73 7.67
C ALA A 240 -23.22 17.19 6.23
N VAL A 241 -22.13 17.33 5.48
CA VAL A 241 -21.99 16.79 4.12
C VAL A 241 -22.05 15.25 4.13
N LEU A 242 -21.40 14.60 5.10
CA LEU A 242 -21.47 13.14 5.23
C LEU A 242 -22.92 12.69 5.51
N LYS A 243 -23.62 13.35 6.43
CA LYS A 243 -25.02 13.04 6.77
C LYS A 243 -25.97 13.27 5.60
N SER A 244 -25.83 14.38 4.87
CA SER A 244 -26.63 14.65 3.66
C SER A 244 -26.34 13.66 2.54
N SER A 245 -25.14 13.09 2.50
CA SER A 245 -24.74 12.01 1.59
C SER A 245 -25.17 10.61 2.07
N GLY A 246 -25.97 10.52 3.14
CA GLY A 246 -26.55 9.28 3.67
C GLY A 246 -25.65 8.53 4.64
N PHE A 247 -24.55 9.11 5.12
CA PHE A 247 -23.73 8.46 6.15
C PHE A 247 -24.34 8.62 7.54
N SER A 248 -24.32 7.55 8.34
CA SER A 248 -24.74 7.58 9.75
C SER A 248 -23.55 7.77 10.68
N GLN A 249 -23.72 8.58 11.73
CA GLN A 249 -22.70 8.74 12.76
C GLN A 249 -22.94 7.72 13.88
N VAL A 250 -21.93 6.90 14.20
CA VAL A 250 -21.97 5.91 15.28
C VAL A 250 -21.08 6.33 16.45
N LYS A 251 -21.27 5.68 17.61
CA LYS A 251 -20.60 6.05 18.87
C LYS A 251 -19.11 5.76 18.89
N SER A 252 -18.68 4.67 18.25
CA SER A 252 -17.30 4.21 18.31
C SER A 252 -16.93 3.34 17.11
N ALA A 253 -15.63 3.12 16.92
CA ALA A 253 -15.09 2.30 15.84
C ALA A 253 -15.62 0.85 15.85
N ALA A 254 -16.02 0.33 17.02
CA ALA A 254 -16.58 -1.01 17.16
C ALA A 254 -17.97 -1.17 16.51
N HIS A 255 -18.67 -0.06 16.27
CA HIS A 255 -20.00 -0.03 15.66
C HIS A 255 -19.95 0.41 14.19
N LEU A 256 -18.75 0.49 13.59
CA LEU A 256 -18.60 0.90 12.19
C LEU A 256 -19.04 -0.24 11.28
N GLU A 257 -20.15 -0.04 10.60
CA GLU A 257 -20.70 -0.93 9.58
C GLU A 257 -21.34 -0.14 8.44
N GLY A 258 -21.49 -0.77 7.27
CA GLY A 258 -22.14 -0.16 6.13
C GLY A 258 -21.60 1.24 5.81
N GLN A 259 -22.51 2.19 5.61
CA GLN A 259 -22.19 3.60 5.34
C GLN A 259 -22.21 4.44 6.62
N SER A 260 -21.29 4.16 7.55
CA SER A 260 -21.18 4.88 8.82
C SER A 260 -19.81 5.50 9.05
N PHE A 261 -19.73 6.41 10.01
CA PHE A 261 -18.49 7.00 10.51
C PHE A 261 -18.58 7.30 12.01
N CYS A 262 -17.42 7.45 12.67
CA CYS A 262 -17.35 7.93 14.04
C CYS A 262 -16.20 8.91 14.22
N ARG A 263 -16.14 9.60 15.37
CA ARG A 263 -14.98 10.42 15.74
C ARG A 263 -13.92 9.54 16.39
N ASP A 264 -12.65 9.88 16.20
CA ASP A 264 -11.58 9.24 16.98
C ASP A 264 -11.56 9.82 18.42
N PRO A 265 -11.39 8.99 19.46
CA PRO A 265 -11.39 9.47 20.84
C PRO A 265 -10.09 10.19 21.26
N HIS A 266 -8.99 10.06 20.50
CA HIS A 266 -7.68 10.63 20.86
C HIS A 266 -7.33 11.87 20.03
N CYS A 267 -7.84 11.97 18.80
CA CYS A 267 -7.58 13.09 17.90
C CYS A 267 -8.89 13.77 17.51
N GLY A 268 -9.10 15.00 17.98
CA GLY A 268 -10.41 15.67 17.95
C GLY A 268 -10.92 16.02 16.55
N ASP A 269 -10.02 16.07 15.57
CA ASP A 269 -10.26 16.38 14.17
C ASP A 269 -10.33 15.14 13.26
N LEU A 270 -10.20 13.93 13.83
CA LEU A 270 -10.23 12.68 13.07
C LEU A 270 -11.62 12.06 13.03
N LEU A 271 -11.97 11.61 11.83
CA LEU A 271 -13.09 10.73 11.54
C LEU A 271 -12.59 9.34 11.13
N VAL A 272 -13.34 8.31 11.51
CA VAL A 272 -13.03 6.91 11.27
C VAL A 272 -14.13 6.28 10.42
N PHE A 273 -13.75 5.54 9.38
CA PHE A 273 -14.64 4.92 8.41
C PHE A 273 -14.29 3.43 8.20
N PRO A 274 -15.25 2.56 7.86
CA PRO A 274 -14.96 1.21 7.37
C PRO A 274 -14.03 1.20 6.15
N ALA A 275 -13.21 0.14 6.02
CA ALA A 275 -12.20 -0.03 4.97
C ALA A 275 -12.74 0.14 3.53
N GLY A 276 -13.98 -0.29 3.28
CA GLY A 276 -14.59 -0.24 1.95
C GLY A 276 -15.19 1.10 1.54
N LEU A 277 -15.23 2.13 2.40
CA LEU A 277 -15.99 3.35 2.11
C LEU A 277 -15.27 4.42 1.30
N LYS A 278 -13.99 4.23 0.95
CA LYS A 278 -13.24 5.22 0.18
C LYS A 278 -13.91 5.62 -1.15
N PRO A 279 -14.47 4.71 -1.97
CA PRO A 279 -15.20 5.10 -3.18
C PRO A 279 -16.44 5.97 -2.89
N ARG A 280 -17.17 5.69 -1.81
CA ARG A 280 -18.33 6.49 -1.36
C ARG A 280 -17.90 7.85 -0.82
N LEU A 281 -16.74 7.95 -0.17
CA LEU A 281 -16.19 9.24 0.24
C LEU A 281 -15.78 10.09 -0.97
N ASN A 282 -15.24 9.48 -2.03
CA ASN A 282 -14.89 10.21 -3.24
C ASN A 282 -16.11 10.90 -3.88
N SER A 283 -17.32 10.31 -3.81
CA SER A 283 -18.53 10.94 -4.36
C SER A 283 -19.04 12.16 -3.58
N THR A 284 -18.49 12.44 -2.39
CA THR A 284 -18.88 13.60 -1.56
C THR A 284 -18.07 14.87 -1.87
N ASN A 285 -17.07 14.78 -2.75
CA ASN A 285 -16.05 15.81 -3.02
C ASN A 285 -15.17 16.21 -1.82
N LEU A 286 -15.44 15.74 -0.60
CA LEU A 286 -14.64 16.08 0.60
C LEU A 286 -13.14 15.76 0.43
N LEU A 287 -12.83 14.66 -0.28
CA LEU A 287 -11.45 14.23 -0.53
C LEU A 287 -10.79 15.00 -1.69
N THR A 288 -11.54 15.32 -2.74
CA THR A 288 -11.04 16.06 -3.92
C THR A 288 -10.82 17.53 -3.59
N ASP A 289 -11.68 18.11 -2.76
CA ASP A 289 -11.59 19.51 -2.33
C ASP A 289 -10.59 19.72 -1.20
N HIS A 290 -9.98 18.63 -0.71
CA HIS A 290 -9.04 18.60 0.40
C HIS A 290 -9.63 19.10 1.73
N LYS A 291 -10.95 18.98 1.91
CA LYS A 291 -11.64 19.24 3.19
C LYS A 291 -11.46 18.09 4.18
N LEU A 292 -11.31 16.87 3.67
CA LEU A 292 -11.05 15.66 4.42
C LEU A 292 -9.85 14.93 3.81
N THR A 293 -8.90 14.47 4.65
CA THR A 293 -7.70 13.77 4.17
C THR A 293 -7.52 12.44 4.86
N ILE A 294 -7.61 11.35 4.07
CA ILE A 294 -7.31 10.01 4.55
C ILE A 294 -5.80 9.88 4.78
N GLN A 295 -5.40 9.50 6.01
CA GLN A 295 -4.04 9.15 6.41
C GLN A 295 -4.09 8.09 7.51
N ASP A 296 -2.98 7.38 7.73
CA ASP A 296 -2.88 6.48 8.89
C ASP A 296 -3.01 7.29 10.20
N LYS A 297 -3.73 6.75 11.19
CA LYS A 297 -3.94 7.41 12.48
C LYS A 297 -2.62 7.84 13.13
N PHE A 298 -1.57 7.05 12.97
CA PHE A 298 -0.26 7.36 13.55
C PHE A 298 0.28 8.71 13.07
N CYS A 299 0.04 9.06 11.79
CA CYS A 299 0.46 10.33 11.21
C CYS A 299 -0.24 11.55 11.85
N SER A 300 -1.37 11.33 12.53
CA SER A 300 -2.19 12.37 13.16
C SER A 300 -1.93 12.55 14.65
N LEU A 301 -1.27 11.58 15.29
CA LEU A 301 -0.93 11.65 16.72
C LEU A 301 0.04 12.80 17.01
N GLY A 302 1.12 12.92 16.23
CA GLY A 302 2.12 13.98 16.36
C GLY A 302 1.51 15.39 16.23
N PRO A 303 0.80 15.69 15.13
CA PRO A 303 0.11 16.98 14.95
C PRO A 303 -0.85 17.33 16.10
N ASN A 304 -1.67 16.37 16.56
CA ASN A 304 -2.61 16.58 17.66
C ASN A 304 -1.88 16.83 19.00
N LEU A 305 -0.81 16.08 19.28
CA LEU A 305 -0.01 16.27 20.49
C LEU A 305 0.68 17.63 20.50
N VAL A 306 1.28 18.04 19.38
CA VAL A 306 1.90 19.37 19.24
C VAL A 306 0.85 20.44 19.48
N CYS A 307 -0.32 20.33 18.85
CA CYS A 307 -1.42 21.28 19.04
C CYS A 307 -1.88 21.35 20.51
N SER A 308 -1.96 20.23 21.23
CA SER A 308 -2.42 20.25 22.63
C SER A 308 -1.44 20.97 23.56
N VAL A 309 -0.13 20.79 23.37
CA VAL A 309 0.91 21.39 24.23
C VAL A 309 1.40 22.76 23.76
N LEU A 310 1.05 23.20 22.55
CA LEU A 310 1.52 24.49 22.01
C LEU A 310 1.04 25.66 22.88
N PRO A 311 1.92 26.53 23.40
CA PRO A 311 1.51 27.72 24.12
C PRO A 311 0.84 28.74 23.18
N ALA A 312 0.12 29.71 23.74
CA ALA A 312 -0.62 30.71 22.98
C ALA A 312 0.22 31.58 22.02
N ARG A 313 1.55 31.55 22.12
CA ARG A 313 2.49 32.27 21.24
C ARG A 313 3.66 31.40 20.77
N GLY A 314 3.46 30.08 20.66
CA GLY A 314 4.52 29.15 20.28
C GLY A 314 4.61 28.91 18.77
N ASP A 315 5.83 28.89 18.23
CA ASP A 315 6.10 28.34 16.90
C ASP A 315 6.44 26.84 16.98
N VAL A 316 6.31 26.13 15.86
CA VAL A 316 6.60 24.70 15.76
C VAL A 316 7.76 24.48 14.80
N LEU A 317 8.80 23.77 15.24
CA LEU A 317 9.87 23.28 14.38
C LEU A 317 9.73 21.77 14.19
N MET A 318 9.47 21.34 12.96
CA MET A 318 9.44 19.94 12.56
C MET A 318 10.78 19.55 11.93
N VAL A 319 11.55 18.67 12.59
CA VAL A 319 12.84 18.17 12.08
C VAL A 319 12.73 16.68 11.75
N GLY A 320 13.05 16.30 10.51
CA GLY A 320 13.07 14.90 10.08
C GLY A 320 12.37 14.63 8.76
N HIS A 321 11.93 13.38 8.57
CA HIS A 321 11.30 12.93 7.33
C HIS A 321 9.78 12.88 7.45
N PHE A 322 9.11 13.95 7.06
CA PHE A 322 7.64 14.05 7.06
C PHE A 322 7.08 14.02 5.64
N SER A 323 5.82 13.59 5.50
CA SER A 323 5.06 13.87 4.29
C SER A 323 4.49 15.29 4.33
N GLY A 324 4.26 15.88 3.15
CA GLY A 324 3.63 17.20 3.07
C GLY A 324 2.22 17.22 3.70
N LEU A 325 1.53 16.07 3.75
CA LEU A 325 0.24 15.95 4.42
C LEU A 325 0.36 16.06 5.94
N THR A 326 1.37 15.43 6.57
CA THR A 326 1.60 15.58 8.02
C THR A 326 2.03 17.00 8.38
N VAL A 327 2.82 17.65 7.53
CA VAL A 327 3.17 19.08 7.67
C VAL A 327 1.90 19.94 7.60
N ALA A 328 1.08 19.74 6.56
CA ALA A 328 -0.17 20.47 6.39
C ALA A 328 -1.15 20.23 7.55
N HIS A 329 -1.25 19.01 8.04
CA HIS A 329 -2.08 18.66 9.20
C HIS A 329 -1.64 19.43 10.45
N THR A 330 -0.32 19.48 10.70
CA THR A 330 0.25 20.26 11.81
C THR A 330 -0.07 21.75 11.66
N ALA A 331 0.16 22.33 10.49
CA ALA A 331 -0.15 23.73 10.21
C ALA A 331 -1.64 24.05 10.37
N SER A 332 -2.51 23.15 9.92
CA SER A 332 -3.98 23.27 10.05
C SER A 332 -4.41 23.34 11.51
N LEU A 333 -3.89 22.44 12.35
CA LEU A 333 -4.23 22.41 13.78
C LEU A 333 -3.67 23.61 14.55
N VAL A 334 -2.43 23.99 14.27
CA VAL A 334 -1.81 25.19 14.86
C VAL A 334 -2.64 26.43 14.53
N ALA A 335 -3.03 26.61 13.27
CA ALA A 335 -3.86 27.74 12.85
C ALA A 335 -5.24 27.72 13.53
N TRP A 336 -5.89 26.56 13.60
CA TRP A 336 -7.21 26.41 14.22
C TRP A 336 -7.22 26.75 15.72
N LYS A 337 -6.18 26.34 16.47
CA LYS A 337 -6.04 26.66 17.89
C LYS A 337 -6.00 28.18 18.12
N HIS A 338 -5.37 28.93 17.22
CA HIS A 338 -5.34 30.40 17.30
C HIS A 338 -6.68 31.05 17.02
N THR A 339 -7.39 30.59 15.97
CA THR A 339 -8.71 31.14 15.64
C THR A 339 -9.72 30.95 16.78
N THR A 340 -9.61 29.84 17.52
CA THR A 340 -10.51 29.51 18.62
C THR A 340 -10.15 30.19 19.96
N GLN A 341 -8.88 30.57 20.18
CA GLN A 341 -8.42 31.19 21.44
C GLN A 341 -8.38 32.74 21.44
N GLN A 342 -9.04 33.41 20.48
CA GLN A 342 -9.27 34.88 20.39
C GLN A 342 -8.33 35.75 21.26
N ASN A 343 -7.07 36.01 20.86
CA ASN A 343 -6.33 37.15 21.44
C ASN A 343 -4.96 37.55 20.84
N SER A 344 -4.63 37.28 19.57
CA SER A 344 -3.44 37.95 19.02
C SER A 344 -3.39 38.09 17.49
N ASN A 345 -2.84 39.21 17.04
CA ASN A 345 -2.38 39.44 15.67
C ASN A 345 -1.12 38.61 15.32
N ASN A 346 -0.65 37.72 16.20
CA ASN A 346 0.55 36.92 15.97
C ASN A 346 0.18 35.54 15.41
N GLN A 347 0.63 35.28 14.19
CA GLN A 347 0.45 34.03 13.50
C GLN A 347 1.57 33.06 13.91
N SER A 348 1.24 31.95 14.60
CA SER A 348 2.22 30.87 14.81
C SER A 348 2.68 30.30 13.48
N THR A 349 3.97 30.01 13.41
CA THR A 349 4.64 29.51 12.22
C THR A 349 5.10 28.07 12.41
N VAL A 350 4.90 27.24 11.39
CA VAL A 350 5.45 25.88 11.34
C VAL A 350 6.68 25.91 10.43
N TYR A 351 7.85 25.76 11.04
CA TYR A 351 9.14 25.60 10.36
C TYR A 351 9.39 24.12 10.08
N VAL A 352 9.80 23.78 8.86
CA VAL A 352 10.06 22.40 8.47
C VAL A 352 11.49 22.26 8.00
N CYS A 353 12.29 21.54 8.78
CA CYS A 353 13.62 21.12 8.39
C CYS A 353 13.55 19.69 7.83
N VAL A 354 13.56 19.58 6.51
CA VAL A 354 13.61 18.30 5.81
C VAL A 354 15.04 17.97 5.40
N SER A 355 15.53 16.82 5.86
CA SER A 355 16.73 16.19 5.30
C SER A 355 16.38 15.62 3.91
N GLY A 356 17.04 16.08 2.86
CA GLY A 356 16.80 15.56 1.50
C GLY A 356 17.18 16.50 0.37
N THR A 357 16.72 16.16 -0.83
CA THR A 357 16.96 16.89 -2.09
C THR A 357 15.98 18.06 -2.27
N GLU A 358 16.32 18.99 -3.17
CA GLU A 358 15.43 20.09 -3.57
C GLU A 358 14.05 19.59 -4.01
N ALA A 359 14.02 18.50 -4.77
CA ALA A 359 12.79 17.87 -5.24
C ALA A 359 11.85 17.49 -4.08
N ARG A 360 12.40 17.03 -2.94
CA ARG A 360 11.59 16.70 -1.77
C ARG A 360 11.00 17.95 -1.10
N ARG A 361 11.76 19.03 -1.06
CA ARG A 361 11.27 20.33 -0.56
C ARG A 361 10.11 20.82 -1.42
N GLN A 362 10.27 20.79 -2.74
CA GLN A 362 9.23 21.17 -3.70
C GLN A 362 7.98 20.29 -3.59
N GLU A 363 8.13 18.98 -3.42
CA GLU A 363 6.99 18.06 -3.21
C GLU A 363 6.19 18.44 -1.95
N ILE A 364 6.87 18.72 -0.83
CA ILE A 364 6.22 19.14 0.41
C ILE A 364 5.53 20.49 0.22
N GLN A 365 6.23 21.45 -0.38
CA GLN A 365 5.73 22.79 -0.66
C GLN A 365 4.43 22.76 -1.48
N GLN A 366 4.41 21.93 -2.53
CA GLN A 366 3.26 21.76 -3.40
C GLN A 366 2.07 21.19 -2.63
N VAL A 367 2.29 20.16 -1.81
CA VAL A 367 1.23 19.53 -1.00
C VAL A 367 0.67 20.53 0.02
N VAL A 368 1.54 21.23 0.76
CA VAL A 368 1.16 22.21 1.79
C VAL A 368 0.31 23.33 1.18
N THR A 369 0.75 23.88 0.04
CA THR A 369 -0.01 24.88 -0.72
C THR A 369 -1.38 24.35 -1.17
N THR A 370 -1.41 23.14 -1.72
CA THR A 370 -2.65 22.48 -2.18
C THR A 370 -3.65 22.27 -1.04
N MET A 371 -3.15 21.98 0.16
CA MET A 371 -3.95 21.84 1.39
C MET A 371 -4.45 23.20 1.94
N GLY A 372 -4.09 24.33 1.34
CA GLY A 372 -4.55 25.67 1.73
C GLY A 372 -3.70 26.33 2.82
N CYS A 373 -2.53 25.75 3.14
CA CYS A 373 -1.61 26.38 4.07
C CYS A 373 -0.84 27.50 3.37
N LYS A 374 -0.72 28.66 4.02
CA LYS A 374 0.17 29.73 3.56
C LYS A 374 1.61 29.30 3.84
N SER A 375 2.44 29.25 2.81
CA SER A 375 3.86 28.98 2.93
C SER A 375 4.66 30.09 2.26
N ARG A 376 5.78 30.47 2.89
CA ARG A 376 6.72 31.49 2.43
C ARG A 376 8.06 30.85 2.16
#